data_AF-A0A2T7DKT5-F1
#
_entry.id   AF-A0A2T7DKT5-F1
#
_cell.length_a   1.000
_cell.length_b   1.000
_cell.length_c   1.000
_cell.angle_alpha   90.00
_cell.angle_beta   90.00
_cell.angle_gamma   90.00
#
_symmetry.space_group_name_H-M   'P 1'
#
loop_
_entity.id
_entity.type
_entity.pdbx_description
1 polymer ?
#
loop_
_entity_poly.entity_id
_entity_poly.type
_entity_poly.pdbx_seq_one_letter_code
_entity_poly.pdbx_strand_id
1 'polypeptide(L)'
;MEESPSAYYVHCFAHQLQLTLVAVAKENIDCQWFFGQLAYLLNVLDMSCKNIRMLRIAQAKYMIEALKLGEIETGQGLNQEMCLARPGDTRWGSYYKTVMHVMHLYPSIKKVLFRVGKEGKVSEALGAQTMLRVFNTFEFVFLLHLMNEIFGYTNDLCNALQKREQDIVNAMDLLEFTKVELDVLREMLNGKNFLRRSLLFARSIKLKLLT
;
A
#
# COMPACT_ATOMS: atom_id res chain seq x y z
N MET A 1 33.36 3.95 -9.01
CA MET A 1 33.66 4.89 -10.12
C MET A 1 35.14 4.89 -10.52
N GLU A 2 36.07 4.41 -9.67
CA GLU A 2 37.50 4.34 -10.02
C GLU A 2 37.88 3.29 -11.07
N GLU A 3 37.04 2.28 -11.31
CA GLU A 3 37.34 1.18 -12.25
C GLU A 3 37.16 1.54 -13.73
N SER A 4 36.54 2.67 -14.07
CA SER A 4 36.37 3.12 -15.46
C SER A 4 36.20 4.63 -15.55
N PRO A 5 37.30 5.40 -15.56
CA PRO A 5 37.28 6.87 -15.57
C PRO A 5 36.64 7.47 -16.83
N SER A 6 36.61 6.70 -17.93
CA SER A 6 36.13 7.14 -19.25
C SER A 6 34.71 6.68 -19.58
N ALA A 7 34.03 5.96 -18.68
CA ALA A 7 32.69 5.45 -18.92
C ALA A 7 31.61 6.51 -18.59
N TYR A 8 30.69 6.74 -19.53
CA TYR A 8 29.49 7.55 -19.28
C TYR A 8 28.43 6.70 -18.57
N TYR A 9 28.19 6.98 -17.30
CA TYR A 9 27.12 6.33 -16.53
C TYR A 9 25.80 7.07 -16.74
N VAL A 10 24.92 6.50 -17.55
CA VAL A 10 23.52 6.95 -17.63
C VAL A 10 22.72 6.17 -16.59
N HIS A 11 22.26 6.87 -15.56
CA HIS A 11 21.39 6.26 -14.56
C HIS A 11 19.99 6.02 -15.13
N CYS A 12 19.39 4.88 -14.80
CA CYS A 12 18.03 4.55 -15.20
C CYS A 12 17.03 5.60 -14.65
N PHE A 13 16.21 6.20 -15.50
CA PHE A 13 15.23 7.22 -15.09
C PHE A 13 14.23 6.69 -14.05
N ALA A 14 13.80 5.44 -14.19
CA ALA A 14 12.95 4.77 -13.21
C ALA A 14 13.65 4.65 -11.84
N HIS A 15 14.97 4.41 -11.83
CA HIS A 15 15.74 4.37 -10.59
C HIS A 15 15.87 5.75 -9.94
N GLN A 16 16.07 6.81 -10.74
CA GLN A 16 16.13 8.19 -10.22
C GLN A 16 14.78 8.60 -9.62
N LEU A 17 13.68 8.38 -10.34
CA LEU A 17 12.32 8.61 -9.83
C LEU A 17 12.09 7.88 -8.50
N GLN A 18 12.47 6.60 -8.47
CA GLN A 18 12.38 5.74 -7.29
C GLN A 18 13.15 6.31 -6.09
N LEU A 19 14.36 6.83 -6.28
CA LEU A 19 15.15 7.45 -5.20
C LEU A 19 14.56 8.78 -4.74
N THR A 20 14.09 9.62 -5.66
CA THR A 20 13.45 10.90 -5.33
C THR A 20 12.20 10.69 -4.48
N LEU A 21 11.34 9.74 -4.84
CA LEU A 21 10.14 9.42 -4.07
C LEU A 21 10.48 8.94 -2.65
N VAL A 22 11.51 8.09 -2.51
CA VAL A 22 12.02 7.66 -1.19
C VAL A 22 12.45 8.86 -0.35
N ALA A 23 13.25 9.76 -0.94
CA ALA A 23 13.80 10.91 -0.23
C ALA A 23 12.68 11.84 0.26
N VAL A 24 11.76 12.21 -0.62
CA VAL A 24 10.63 13.10 -0.29
C VAL A 24 9.74 12.50 0.80
N ALA A 25 9.42 11.21 0.71
CA ALA A 25 8.59 10.56 1.72
C ALA A 25 9.28 10.44 3.08
N LYS A 26 10.61 10.29 3.10
CA LYS A 26 11.39 10.31 4.34
C LYS A 26 11.42 11.69 4.99
N GLU A 27 11.17 12.77 4.25
CA GLU A 27 11.10 14.12 4.82
C GLU A 27 9.69 14.49 5.31
N ASN A 28 8.67 13.71 4.94
CA ASN A 28 7.30 13.94 5.35
C ASN A 28 6.93 13.11 6.61
N ILE A 29 6.46 13.79 7.66
CA ILE A 29 6.17 13.16 8.95
C ILE A 29 5.00 12.15 8.88
N ASP A 30 3.98 12.44 8.09
CA ASP A 30 2.80 11.57 7.94
C ASP A 30 3.18 10.28 7.20
N CYS A 31 4.02 10.39 6.16
CA CYS A 31 4.62 9.26 5.46
C CYS A 31 5.47 8.41 6.41
N GLN A 32 6.35 9.03 7.20
CA GLN A 32 7.15 8.30 8.19
C GLN A 32 6.27 7.56 9.20
N TRP A 33 5.24 8.22 9.71
CA TRP A 33 4.29 7.61 10.63
C TRP A 33 3.57 6.43 9.97
N PHE A 34 3.00 6.62 8.79
CA PHE A 34 2.26 5.59 8.06
C PHE A 34 3.13 4.36 7.75
N PHE A 35 4.33 4.55 7.22
CA PHE A 35 5.23 3.43 6.93
C PHE A 35 5.75 2.75 8.20
N GLY A 36 5.91 3.50 9.30
CA GLY A 36 6.15 2.93 10.62
C GLY A 36 5.01 2.02 11.08
N GLN A 37 3.76 2.45 10.91
CA GLN A 37 2.58 1.63 11.22
C GLN A 37 2.49 0.40 10.31
N LEU A 38 2.81 0.55 9.02
CA LEU A 38 2.82 -0.56 8.06
C LEU A 38 3.89 -1.60 8.44
N ALA A 39 5.10 -1.16 8.77
CA ALA A 39 6.15 -2.05 9.25
C ALA A 39 5.75 -2.76 10.55
N TYR A 40 5.12 -2.04 11.48
CA TYR A 40 4.63 -2.63 12.73
C TYR A 40 3.53 -3.67 12.49
N LEU A 41 2.59 -3.40 11.58
CA LEU A 41 1.57 -4.36 11.16
C LEU A 41 2.20 -5.66 10.65
N LEU A 42 3.16 -5.54 9.72
CA LEU A 42 3.84 -6.69 9.14
C LEU A 42 4.57 -7.48 10.23
N ASN A 43 5.23 -6.80 11.16
CA ASN A 43 5.83 -7.48 12.32
C ASN A 43 4.78 -8.27 13.10
N VAL A 44 3.66 -7.66 13.50
CA VAL A 44 2.59 -8.33 14.27
C VAL A 44 2.03 -9.55 13.54
N LEU A 45 1.83 -9.47 12.22
CA LEU A 45 1.28 -10.56 11.41
C LEU A 45 2.31 -11.64 11.07
N ASP A 46 3.57 -11.26 10.86
CA ASP A 46 4.68 -12.18 10.53
C ASP A 46 5.28 -12.86 11.77
N MET A 47 4.94 -12.42 12.99
CA MET A 47 5.46 -12.98 14.24
C MET A 47 5.15 -14.48 14.42
N SER A 48 4.14 -15.03 13.73
CA SER A 48 3.89 -16.47 13.78
C SER A 48 3.28 -17.04 12.51
N CYS A 49 3.67 -18.28 12.17
CA CYS A 49 3.03 -19.06 11.11
C CYS A 49 1.50 -19.23 11.33
N LYS A 50 1.06 -19.17 12.60
CA LYS A 50 -0.36 -19.18 12.98
C LYS A 50 -1.08 -17.95 12.44
N ASN A 51 -0.51 -16.75 12.57
CA ASN A 51 -1.11 -15.50 12.11
C ASN A 51 -1.23 -15.46 10.58
N ILE A 52 -0.18 -15.88 9.87
CA ILE A 52 -0.19 -16.04 8.41
C ILE A 52 -1.31 -17.01 7.98
N ARG A 53 -1.41 -18.18 8.65
CA ARG A 53 -2.48 -19.14 8.36
C ARG A 53 -3.87 -18.57 8.63
N MET A 54 -4.05 -17.81 9.72
CA MET A 54 -5.31 -17.16 10.03
C MET A 54 -5.69 -16.12 8.97
N LEU A 55 -4.72 -15.38 8.44
CA LEU A 55 -4.94 -14.41 7.37
C LEU A 55 -5.40 -15.10 6.09
N ARG A 56 -4.74 -16.19 5.67
CA ARG A 56 -5.14 -17.01 4.51
C ARG A 56 -6.57 -17.52 4.63
N ILE A 57 -6.91 -18.07 5.81
CA ILE A 57 -8.27 -18.58 6.07
C ILE A 57 -9.29 -17.43 6.06
N ALA A 58 -8.96 -16.27 6.62
CA ALA A 58 -9.84 -15.11 6.62
C ALA A 58 -10.06 -14.58 5.19
N GLN A 59 -9.01 -14.50 4.38
CA GLN A 59 -9.08 -14.12 2.96
C GLN A 59 -9.99 -15.08 2.18
N ALA A 60 -9.75 -16.40 2.29
CA ALA A 60 -10.56 -17.39 1.58
C ALA A 60 -12.05 -17.31 1.95
N LYS A 61 -12.36 -17.11 3.24
CA LYS A 61 -13.75 -16.95 3.71
C LYS A 61 -14.40 -15.69 3.13
N TYR A 62 -13.69 -14.56 3.17
CA TYR A 62 -14.17 -13.30 2.61
C TYR A 62 -14.45 -13.44 1.11
N MET A 63 -13.54 -14.06 0.35
CA MET A 63 -13.74 -14.28 -1.09
C MET A 63 -14.95 -15.16 -1.38
N ILE A 64 -15.15 -16.25 -0.64
CA ILE A 64 -16.32 -17.12 -0.80
C ILE A 64 -17.63 -16.35 -0.53
N GLU A 65 -17.64 -15.48 0.48
CA GLU A 65 -18.81 -14.68 0.82
C GLU A 65 -19.10 -13.62 -0.25
N ALA A 66 -18.08 -12.88 -0.69
CA ALA A 66 -18.21 -11.90 -1.77
C ALA A 66 -18.66 -12.55 -3.09
N LEU A 67 -18.16 -13.75 -3.41
CA LEU A 67 -18.62 -14.52 -4.58
C LEU A 67 -20.11 -14.90 -4.48
N LYS A 68 -20.55 -15.36 -3.30
CA LYS A 68 -21.96 -15.71 -3.06
C LYS A 68 -22.89 -14.51 -3.17
N LEU A 69 -22.41 -13.34 -2.77
CA LEU A 69 -23.16 -12.08 -2.85
C LEU A 69 -23.09 -11.43 -4.24
N GLY A 70 -22.29 -11.99 -5.17
CA GLY A 70 -22.09 -11.42 -6.50
C GLY A 70 -21.29 -10.11 -6.47
N GLU A 71 -20.55 -9.83 -5.39
CA GLU A 71 -19.72 -8.63 -5.26
C GLU A 71 -18.41 -8.71 -6.05
N ILE A 72 -17.96 -9.94 -6.35
CA ILE A 72 -16.76 -10.21 -7.15
C ILE A 72 -17.04 -11.33 -8.17
N GLU A 73 -16.36 -11.26 -9.31
CA GLU A 73 -16.49 -12.24 -10.39
C GLU A 73 -15.49 -13.40 -10.26
N THR A 74 -15.85 -14.54 -10.85
CA THR A 74 -14.94 -15.68 -11.02
C THR A 74 -14.22 -15.56 -12.37
N GLY A 75 -12.91 -15.75 -12.39
CA GLY A 75 -12.14 -15.76 -13.64
C GLY A 75 -10.71 -16.25 -13.45
N GLN A 76 -10.06 -16.66 -14.53
CA GLN A 76 -8.68 -17.12 -14.50
C GLN A 76 -7.75 -15.97 -14.12
N GLY A 77 -7.04 -16.12 -13.00
CA GLY A 77 -6.15 -15.08 -12.47
C GLY A 77 -6.81 -14.07 -11.52
N LEU A 78 -8.15 -14.11 -11.36
CA LEU A 78 -8.85 -13.30 -10.36
C LEU A 78 -8.80 -13.95 -8.98
N ASN A 79 -8.94 -13.13 -7.93
CA ASN A 79 -9.08 -13.58 -6.54
C ASN A 79 -7.92 -14.45 -6.03
N GLN A 80 -6.70 -14.21 -6.55
CA GLN A 80 -5.51 -14.92 -6.10
C GLN A 80 -5.22 -14.67 -4.62
N GLU A 81 -4.59 -15.66 -3.99
CA GLU A 81 -4.10 -15.52 -2.62
C GLU A 81 -3.10 -14.36 -2.55
N MET A 82 -3.33 -13.43 -1.62
CA MET A 82 -2.48 -12.26 -1.45
C MET A 82 -1.65 -12.43 -0.19
N CYS A 83 -0.34 -12.30 -0.31
CA CYS A 83 0.58 -12.36 0.82
C CYS A 83 1.08 -10.97 1.19
N LEU A 84 1.12 -10.67 2.48
CA LEU A 84 1.79 -9.49 2.99
C LEU A 84 3.28 -9.79 3.08
N ALA A 85 4.04 -9.45 2.04
CA ALA A 85 5.50 -9.54 2.09
C ALA A 85 6.08 -8.24 2.66
N ARG A 86 7.21 -8.38 3.37
CA ARG A 86 7.99 -7.21 3.78
C ARG A 86 8.53 -6.49 2.54
N PRO A 87 8.25 -5.18 2.40
CA PRO A 87 8.85 -4.42 1.32
C PRO A 87 10.36 -4.30 1.55
N GLY A 88 11.13 -4.30 0.47
CA GLY A 88 12.57 -4.03 0.54
C GLY A 88 12.79 -2.52 0.66
N ASP A 89 13.69 -2.11 1.56
CA ASP A 89 13.95 -0.69 1.90
C ASP A 89 14.30 0.20 0.69
N THR A 90 14.78 -0.40 -0.40
CA THR A 90 15.27 0.29 -1.59
C THR A 90 14.31 0.24 -2.79
N ARG A 91 13.13 -0.39 -2.67
CA ARG A 91 12.23 -0.62 -3.82
C ARG A 91 10.78 -0.21 -3.51
N TRP A 92 10.38 1.00 -3.89
CA TRP A 92 8.98 1.46 -3.69
C TRP A 92 7.95 0.61 -4.42
N GLY A 93 8.30 -0.03 -5.54
CA GLY A 93 7.40 -1.00 -6.17
C GLY A 93 6.99 -2.15 -5.23
N SER A 94 7.83 -2.50 -4.23
CA SER A 94 7.45 -3.46 -3.19
C SER A 94 6.54 -2.84 -2.13
N TYR A 95 6.79 -1.59 -1.73
CA TYR A 95 5.89 -0.84 -0.85
C TYR A 95 4.49 -0.68 -1.45
N TYR A 96 4.39 -0.39 -2.75
CA TYR A 96 3.11 -0.31 -3.45
C TYR A 96 2.33 -1.62 -3.34
N LYS A 97 2.97 -2.76 -3.64
CA LYS A 97 2.34 -4.08 -3.50
C LYS A 97 1.86 -4.33 -2.07
N THR A 98 2.67 -3.98 -1.06
CA THR A 98 2.26 -4.12 0.34
C THR A 98 1.04 -3.25 0.66
N VAL A 99 1.05 -1.97 0.27
CA VAL A 99 -0.08 -1.04 0.47
C VAL A 99 -1.35 -1.56 -0.20
N MET A 100 -1.25 -1.98 -1.47
CA MET A 100 -2.34 -2.61 -2.22
C MET A 100 -2.88 -3.84 -1.49
N HIS A 101 -2.02 -4.76 -1.07
CA HIS A 101 -2.47 -5.97 -0.36
C HIS A 101 -3.11 -5.64 1.00
N VAL A 102 -2.58 -4.68 1.77
CA VAL A 102 -3.21 -4.24 3.02
C VAL A 102 -4.59 -3.67 2.76
N MET A 103 -4.76 -2.86 1.71
CA MET A 103 -6.05 -2.29 1.33
C MET A 103 -7.07 -3.37 0.93
N HIS A 104 -6.66 -4.35 0.12
CA HIS A 104 -7.55 -5.45 -0.30
C HIS A 104 -7.88 -6.44 0.83
N LEU A 105 -6.89 -6.73 1.69
CA LEU A 105 -7.06 -7.67 2.81
C LEU A 105 -7.56 -7.00 4.08
N TYR A 106 -7.92 -5.72 4.02
CA TYR A 106 -8.20 -4.91 5.20
C TYR A 106 -9.19 -5.57 6.19
N PRO A 107 -10.36 -6.09 5.75
CA PRO A 107 -11.30 -6.76 6.66
C PRO A 107 -10.71 -8.02 7.31
N SER A 108 -9.96 -8.81 6.53
CA SER A 108 -9.30 -10.04 6.97
C SER A 108 -8.21 -9.75 8.00
N ILE A 109 -7.37 -8.75 7.74
CA ILE A 109 -6.32 -8.30 8.66
C ILE A 109 -6.94 -7.83 9.98
N LYS A 110 -7.96 -6.97 9.92
CA LYS A 110 -8.68 -6.48 11.10
C LYS A 110 -9.24 -7.63 11.95
N LYS A 111 -9.81 -8.65 11.31
CA LYS A 111 -10.32 -9.85 11.99
C LYS A 111 -9.22 -10.67 12.66
N VAL A 112 -8.07 -10.83 11.99
CA VAL A 112 -6.90 -11.52 12.55
C VAL A 112 -6.36 -10.75 13.75
N LEU A 113 -6.16 -9.43 13.64
CA LEU A 113 -5.70 -8.57 14.74
C LEU A 113 -6.61 -8.68 15.96
N PHE A 114 -7.93 -8.64 15.75
CA PHE A 114 -8.91 -8.84 16.83
C PHE A 114 -8.76 -10.20 17.51
N ARG A 115 -8.59 -11.28 16.73
CA ARG A 115 -8.44 -12.63 17.26
C ARG A 115 -7.14 -12.81 18.03
N VAL A 116 -6.01 -12.36 17.48
CA VAL A 116 -4.71 -12.39 18.16
C VAL A 116 -4.76 -11.54 19.43
N GLY A 117 -5.41 -10.39 19.39
CA GLY A 117 -5.61 -9.53 20.56
C GLY A 117 -6.41 -10.18 21.69
N LYS A 118 -7.27 -11.18 21.39
CA LYS A 118 -8.06 -11.91 22.39
C LYS A 118 -7.42 -13.22 22.85
N GLU A 119 -6.78 -13.95 21.93
CA GLU A 119 -6.34 -15.34 22.14
C GLU A 119 -4.81 -15.48 22.21
N GLY A 120 -4.05 -14.42 21.96
CA GLY A 120 -2.59 -14.42 21.92
C GLY A 120 -1.94 -14.41 23.31
N LYS A 121 -0.64 -14.71 23.36
CA LYS A 121 0.16 -14.47 24.57
C LYS A 121 0.23 -12.98 24.85
N VAL A 122 0.50 -12.57 26.09
CA VAL A 122 0.47 -11.16 26.54
C VAL A 122 1.15 -10.19 25.56
N SER A 123 2.38 -10.49 25.12
CA SER A 123 3.13 -9.64 24.18
C SER A 123 2.48 -9.58 22.77
N GLU A 124 2.05 -10.73 22.23
CA GLU A 124 1.39 -10.82 20.92
C GLU A 124 0.02 -10.12 20.94
N ALA A 125 -0.74 -10.34 22.01
CA ALA A 125 -2.06 -9.75 22.21
C ALA A 125 -1.97 -8.23 22.33
N LEU A 126 -1.01 -7.71 23.10
CA LEU A 126 -0.79 -6.26 23.21
C LEU A 126 -0.44 -5.65 21.85
N GLY A 127 0.48 -6.25 21.09
CA GLY A 127 0.85 -5.74 19.78
C GLY A 127 -0.32 -5.73 18.79
N ALA A 128 -1.10 -6.81 18.77
CA ALA A 128 -2.29 -6.90 17.92
C ALA A 128 -3.39 -5.91 18.31
N GLN A 129 -3.63 -5.67 19.61
CA GLN A 129 -4.59 -4.68 20.08
C GLN A 129 -4.16 -3.25 19.75
N THR A 130 -2.87 -2.93 19.91
CA THR A 130 -2.31 -1.62 19.52
C THR A 130 -2.50 -1.38 18.03
N MET A 131 -2.11 -2.34 17.19
CA MET A 131 -2.28 -2.23 15.74
C MET A 131 -3.76 -2.15 15.36
N LEU A 132 -4.65 -2.88 16.05
CA LEU A 132 -6.09 -2.79 15.81
C LEU A 132 -6.65 -1.39 16.10
N ARG A 133 -6.14 -0.68 17.10
CA ARG A 133 -6.54 0.71 17.37
C ARG A 133 -6.13 1.61 16.22
N VAL A 134 -4.88 1.49 15.75
CA VAL A 134 -4.36 2.26 14.61
C VAL A 134 -5.13 1.94 13.34
N PHE A 135 -5.45 0.67 13.05
CA PHE A 135 -6.31 0.31 11.93
C PHE A 135 -7.64 1.05 11.99
N ASN A 136 -8.22 1.19 13.19
CA ASN A 136 -9.48 1.91 13.37
C ASN A 136 -9.33 3.44 13.45
N THR A 137 -8.21 4.04 13.05
CA THR A 137 -8.13 5.50 12.89
C THR A 137 -8.46 5.90 11.46
N PHE A 138 -9.10 7.06 11.32
CA PHE A 138 -9.31 7.66 10.00
C PHE A 138 -7.98 8.01 9.34
N GLU A 139 -7.01 8.49 10.11
CA GLU A 139 -5.66 8.86 9.65
C GLU A 139 -4.97 7.70 8.92
N PHE A 140 -4.96 6.49 9.50
CA PHE A 140 -4.36 5.33 8.85
C PHE A 140 -5.06 4.98 7.54
N VAL A 141 -6.40 4.96 7.54
CA VAL A 141 -7.19 4.65 6.34
C VAL A 141 -7.00 5.70 5.25
N PHE A 142 -6.97 6.98 5.64
CA PHE A 142 -6.75 8.07 4.72
C PHE A 142 -5.37 7.98 4.06
N LEU A 143 -4.31 7.78 4.85
CA LEU A 143 -2.96 7.63 4.32
C LEU A 143 -2.80 6.35 3.51
N LEU A 144 -3.47 5.25 3.87
CA LEU A 144 -3.50 4.03 3.08
C LEU A 144 -4.03 4.29 1.66
N HIS A 145 -5.16 4.99 1.52
CA HIS A 145 -5.70 5.36 0.21
C HIS A 145 -4.83 6.36 -0.53
N LEU A 146 -4.35 7.41 0.15
CA LEU A 146 -3.53 8.43 -0.47
C LEU A 146 -2.24 7.82 -1.04
N MET A 147 -1.55 7.01 -0.24
CA MET A 147 -0.35 6.34 -0.68
C MET A 147 -0.66 5.35 -1.81
N ASN A 148 -1.78 4.65 -1.78
CA ASN A 148 -2.16 3.73 -2.86
C ASN A 148 -2.28 4.44 -4.22
N GLU A 149 -2.91 5.61 -4.26
CA GLU A 149 -3.08 6.39 -5.49
C GLU A 149 -1.76 6.97 -5.99
N ILE A 150 -0.98 7.61 -5.10
CA ILE A 150 0.35 8.14 -5.45
C ILE A 150 1.24 7.01 -5.98
N PHE A 151 1.24 5.86 -5.32
CA PHE A 151 1.99 4.70 -5.76
C PHE A 151 1.49 4.15 -7.10
N GLY A 152 0.18 4.16 -7.36
CA GLY A 152 -0.38 3.76 -8.65
C GLY A 152 0.22 4.56 -9.80
N TYR A 153 0.08 5.89 -9.76
CA TYR A 153 0.61 6.78 -10.80
C TYR A 153 2.12 6.64 -10.97
N THR A 154 2.86 6.65 -9.86
CA THR A 154 4.33 6.58 -9.91
C THR A 154 4.86 5.21 -10.34
N ASN A 155 4.17 4.12 -9.99
CA ASN A 155 4.52 2.77 -10.44
C ASN A 155 4.24 2.59 -11.93
N ASP A 156 3.15 3.14 -12.44
CA ASP A 156 2.82 3.09 -13.88
C ASP A 156 3.88 3.84 -14.71
N LEU A 157 4.26 5.04 -14.26
CA LEU A 157 5.39 5.78 -14.85
C LEU A 157 6.68 4.96 -14.77
N CYS A 158 7.00 4.40 -13.60
CA CYS A 158 8.21 3.61 -13.39
C CYS A 158 8.28 2.38 -14.32
N ASN A 159 7.15 1.70 -14.55
CA ASN A 159 7.05 0.57 -15.47
C ASN A 159 7.18 1.02 -16.93
N ALA A 160 6.56 2.14 -17.30
CA ALA A 160 6.65 2.68 -18.64
C ALA A 160 8.08 3.12 -19.00
N LEU A 161 8.79 3.78 -18.07
CA LEU A 161 10.19 4.18 -18.22
C LEU A 161 11.17 3.00 -18.32
N GLN A 162 10.75 1.78 -17.94
CA GLN A 162 11.56 0.57 -18.01
C GLN A 162 11.31 -0.25 -19.29
N LYS A 163 10.37 0.16 -20.15
CA LYS A 163 10.12 -0.53 -21.43
C LYS A 163 11.32 -0.34 -22.36
N ARG A 164 11.70 -1.42 -23.05
CA ARG A 164 12.85 -1.42 -23.97
C ARG A 164 12.68 -0.48 -25.16
N GLU A 165 11.44 -0.26 -25.57
CA GLU A 165 11.06 0.52 -26.76
C GLU A 165 10.82 2.00 -26.42
N GLN A 166 11.14 2.43 -25.19
CA GLN A 166 10.85 3.78 -24.73
C GLN A 166 11.84 4.80 -25.31
N ASP A 167 11.33 5.83 -25.99
CA ASP A 167 12.11 7.01 -26.40
C ASP A 167 11.93 8.19 -25.43
N ILE A 168 12.81 9.18 -25.57
CA ILE A 168 12.86 10.33 -24.67
C ILE A 168 11.64 11.26 -24.79
N VAL A 169 11.04 11.40 -25.96
CA VAL A 169 9.86 12.26 -26.15
C VAL A 169 8.67 11.63 -25.44
N ASN A 170 8.42 10.34 -25.68
CA ASN A 170 7.36 9.62 -24.99
C ASN A 170 7.60 9.55 -23.46
N ALA A 171 8.87 9.44 -23.01
CA ALA A 171 9.19 9.48 -21.59
C ALA A 171 8.84 10.84 -20.94
N MET A 172 9.08 11.94 -21.66
CA MET A 172 8.71 13.29 -21.22
C MET A 172 7.19 13.48 -21.17
N ASP A 173 6.46 12.98 -22.18
CA ASP A 173 5.00 13.04 -22.20
C ASP A 173 4.38 12.27 -21.04
N LEU A 174 4.89 11.07 -20.75
CA LEU A 174 4.45 10.27 -19.60
C LEU A 174 4.76 10.93 -18.26
N LEU A 175 5.90 11.61 -18.15
CA LEU A 175 6.27 12.37 -16.96
C LEU A 175 5.31 13.53 -16.74
N GLU A 176 5.02 14.31 -17.78
CA GLU A 176 4.08 15.44 -17.69
C GLU A 176 2.66 14.95 -17.38
N PHE A 177 2.21 13.87 -18.01
CA PHE A 177 0.92 13.25 -17.69
C PHE A 177 0.85 12.83 -16.21
N THR A 178 1.87 12.12 -15.71
CA THR A 178 1.92 11.68 -14.31
C THR A 178 1.91 12.85 -13.34
N LYS A 179 2.60 13.95 -13.70
CA LYS A 179 2.59 15.18 -12.91
C LYS A 179 1.20 15.81 -12.85
N VAL A 180 0.49 15.89 -13.98
CA VAL A 180 -0.90 16.38 -14.03
C VAL A 180 -1.81 15.54 -13.13
N GLU A 181 -1.71 14.21 -13.18
CA GLU A 181 -2.50 13.32 -12.29
C GLU A 181 -2.21 13.59 -10.80
N LEU A 182 -0.95 13.82 -10.43
CA LEU A 182 -0.57 14.17 -9.06
C LEU A 182 -1.07 15.57 -8.65
N ASP A 183 -1.06 16.55 -9.55
CA ASP A 183 -1.60 17.88 -9.31
C ASP A 183 -3.13 17.83 -9.14
N VAL A 184 -3.83 17.03 -9.94
CA VAL A 184 -5.28 16.79 -9.77
C VAL A 184 -5.55 16.14 -8.42
N LEU A 185 -4.77 15.12 -8.03
CA LEU A 185 -4.90 14.49 -6.71
C LEU A 185 -4.69 15.52 -5.58
N ARG A 186 -3.70 16.41 -5.72
CA ARG A 186 -3.44 17.51 -4.78
C ARG A 186 -4.63 18.45 -4.67
N GLU A 187 -5.22 18.87 -5.78
CA GLU A 187 -6.42 19.71 -5.78
C GLU A 187 -7.63 18.99 -5.17
N MET A 188 -7.78 17.68 -5.40
CA MET A 188 -8.83 16.87 -4.76
C MET A 188 -8.66 16.77 -3.24
N LEU A 189 -7.42 16.74 -2.74
CA LEU A 189 -7.11 16.80 -1.31
C LEU A 189 -7.51 18.15 -0.72
N ASN A 190 -7.14 19.24 -1.40
CA ASN A 190 -7.50 20.60 -1.00
C ASN A 190 -9.02 20.84 -1.03
N GLY A 191 -9.71 20.27 -2.02
CA GLY A 191 -11.15 20.43 -2.25
C GLY A 191 -12.05 19.49 -1.44
N LYS A 192 -11.54 18.76 -0.44
CA LYS A 192 -12.26 17.75 0.38
C LYS A 192 -12.87 16.56 -0.40
N ASN A 193 -12.71 16.49 -1.72
CA ASN A 193 -13.25 15.41 -2.56
C ASN A 193 -12.56 14.07 -2.28
N PHE A 194 -11.25 14.09 -2.02
CA PHE A 194 -10.51 12.89 -1.64
C PHE A 194 -10.98 12.32 -0.30
N LEU A 195 -11.30 13.20 0.67
CA LEU A 195 -11.86 12.79 1.97
C LEU A 195 -13.14 11.97 1.78
N ARG A 196 -13.99 12.30 0.80
CA ARG A 196 -15.23 11.56 0.53
C ARG A 196 -14.95 10.10 0.14
N ARG A 197 -13.90 9.83 -0.66
CA ARG A 197 -13.51 8.45 -1.04
C ARG A 197 -13.03 7.67 0.19
N SER A 198 -12.13 8.25 0.98
CA SER A 198 -11.64 7.62 2.22
C SER A 198 -12.76 7.41 3.24
N LEU A 199 -13.73 8.32 3.31
CA LEU A 199 -14.91 8.20 4.16
C LEU A 199 -15.87 7.10 3.67
N LEU A 200 -16.07 6.94 2.36
CA LEU A 200 -16.89 5.87 1.81
C LEU A 200 -16.27 4.50 2.10
N PHE A 201 -14.95 4.36 1.96
CA PHE A 201 -14.25 3.15 2.34
C PHE A 201 -14.31 2.90 3.85
N ALA A 202 -14.06 3.92 4.68
CA ALA A 202 -14.23 3.81 6.14
C ALA A 202 -15.64 3.34 6.54
N ARG A 203 -16.67 3.80 5.83
CA ARG A 203 -18.05 3.34 6.02
C ARG A 203 -18.26 1.90 5.57
N SER A 204 -17.70 1.49 4.41
CA SER A 204 -17.84 0.11 3.91
C SER A 204 -17.19 -0.91 4.85
N ILE A 205 -16.08 -0.56 5.51
CA ILE A 205 -15.40 -1.40 6.51
C ILE A 205 -15.93 -1.22 7.95
N LYS A 206 -17.08 -0.53 8.10
CA LYS A 206 -17.79 -0.28 9.37
C LYS A 206 -16.87 0.31 10.44
N LEU A 207 -16.01 1.23 10.04
CA LEU A 207 -15.16 1.98 10.95
C LEU A 207 -16.04 2.97 11.71
N LYS A 208 -16.03 2.91 13.05
CA LYS A 208 -16.69 3.92 13.88
C LYS A 208 -15.86 5.20 13.81
N LEU A 209 -16.18 6.07 12.86
CA LEU A 209 -15.67 7.43 12.86
C LEU A 209 -16.23 8.10 14.12
N LEU A 210 -15.38 8.34 15.11
CA LEU A 210 -15.73 9.21 16.23
C LEU A 210 -15.89 10.61 15.66
N THR A 211 -17.13 11.01 15.41
CA THR A 211 -17.54 12.40 15.16
C THR A 211 -17.35 13.23 16.41
#